data_AF-A0A514C859-F1
#
_entry.id   AF-A0A514C859-F1
#
_cell.length_a   1.000
_cell.length_b   1.000
_cell.length_c   1.000
_cell.angle_alpha   90.00
_cell.angle_beta   90.00
_cell.angle_gamma   90.00
#
_symmetry.space_group_name_H-M   'P 1'
#
loop_
_entity.id
_entity.type
_entity.pdbx_description
1 polymer ?
#
loop_
_entity_poly.entity_id
_entity_poly.type
_entity_poly.pdbx_seq_one_letter_code
_entity_poly.pdbx_strand_id
1 'polypeptide(L)'
;MNFSQGRFPLFKGATRLPTLAGVPRTVLLVTFMFCGALFQFIHLWAIGVFVFLFVIEWCITKHDDRAFRILYLAWKTKIVNRSESSFTNLWGGSSYSPRDYGDQD
;
A
#
# COMPACT_ATOMS: atom_id res chain seq x y z
N MET A 1 0.24 21.35 -15.17
CA MET A 1 1.38 21.04 -14.27
C MET A 1 2.45 20.32 -15.08
N ASN A 2 3.61 20.93 -15.28
CA ASN A 2 4.75 20.30 -15.96
C ASN A 2 5.52 19.46 -14.95
N PHE A 3 5.42 18.13 -15.05
CA PHE A 3 6.27 17.23 -14.28
C PHE A 3 7.68 17.32 -14.85
N SER A 4 8.63 17.85 -14.07
CA SER A 4 10.06 17.77 -14.38
C SER A 4 10.46 16.30 -14.46
N GLN A 5 10.52 15.76 -15.68
CA GLN A 5 11.08 14.45 -15.95
C GLN A 5 12.60 14.58 -15.75
N GLY A 6 13.17 13.79 -14.84
CA GLY A 6 14.63 13.76 -14.67
C GLY A 6 15.35 13.49 -16.00
N ARG A 7 16.65 13.82 -16.05
CA ARG A 7 17.52 13.76 -17.24
C ARG A 7 17.40 12.46 -18.05
N PHE A 8 16.94 11.38 -17.42
CA PHE A 8 16.51 10.13 -18.05
C PHE A 8 15.15 9.72 -17.47
N PRO A 9 14.02 9.84 -18.20
CA PRO A 9 12.74 9.31 -17.73
C PRO A 9 12.84 7.79 -17.63
N LEU A 10 12.71 7.26 -16.42
CA LEU A 10 12.65 5.82 -16.20
C LEU A 10 11.44 5.25 -16.93
N PHE A 11 11.65 4.20 -17.72
CA PHE A 11 10.55 3.48 -18.35
C PHE A 11 9.62 2.96 -17.25
N LYS A 12 8.36 3.44 -17.24
CA LYS A 12 7.36 3.03 -16.25
C LYS A 12 7.16 1.52 -16.25
N GLY A 13 7.36 0.85 -17.40
CA GLY A 13 7.31 -0.61 -17.53
C GLY A 13 8.33 -1.35 -16.65
N ALA A 14 9.55 -0.83 -16.50
CA ALA A 14 10.59 -1.49 -15.72
C ALA A 14 10.38 -1.38 -14.19
N THR A 15 9.48 -0.50 -13.74
CA THR A 15 9.26 -0.23 -12.31
C THR A 15 7.79 -0.34 -11.89
N ARG A 16 6.91 -0.79 -12.78
CA ARG A 16 5.49 -1.02 -12.45
C ARG A 16 5.36 -2.18 -11.49
N LEU A 17 4.42 -2.05 -10.56
CA LEU A 17 4.04 -3.17 -9.70
C LEU A 17 3.32 -4.24 -10.54
N PRO A 18 3.46 -5.53 -10.20
CA PRO A 18 2.64 -6.57 -10.80
C PRO A 18 1.17 -6.33 -10.40
N THR A 19 0.32 -6.06 -11.38
CA THR A 19 -1.12 -5.83 -11.16
C THR A 19 -1.97 -6.88 -11.86
N LEU A 20 -3.13 -7.18 -11.29
CA LEU A 20 -4.20 -7.95 -11.91
C LEU A 20 -5.42 -7.04 -12.02
N ALA A 21 -5.97 -6.90 -13.22
CA ALA A 21 -7.10 -5.99 -13.49
C ALA A 21 -6.87 -4.53 -12.98
N GLY A 22 -5.62 -4.07 -12.94
CA GLY A 22 -5.27 -2.73 -12.47
C GLY A 22 -5.03 -2.61 -10.95
N VAL A 23 -5.25 -3.68 -10.18
CA VAL A 23 -4.99 -3.71 -8.73
C VAL A 23 -3.66 -4.42 -8.45
N PRO A 24 -2.77 -3.89 -7.56
CA PRO A 24 -1.54 -4.56 -7.17
C PRO A 24 -1.79 -5.96 -6.61
N ARG A 25 -1.03 -6.95 -7.11
CA ARG A 25 -1.18 -8.36 -6.75
C ARG A 25 -1.16 -8.59 -5.24
N THR A 26 -0.26 -7.92 -4.52
CA THR A 26 -0.12 -8.08 -3.07
C THR A 26 -1.38 -7.68 -2.33
N VAL A 27 -2.02 -6.57 -2.72
CA VAL A 27 -3.27 -6.09 -2.12
C VAL A 27 -4.40 -7.07 -2.42
N LEU A 28 -4.55 -7.48 -3.68
CA LEU A 28 -5.57 -8.44 -4.09
C LEU A 28 -5.46 -9.76 -3.32
N LEU A 29 -4.25 -10.27 -3.11
CA LEU A 29 -4.01 -11.49 -2.33
C LEU A 29 -4.42 -11.31 -0.85
N VAL A 30 -4.08 -10.18 -0.23
CA VAL A 30 -4.49 -9.88 1.15
C VAL A 30 -6.01 -9.84 1.27
N THR A 31 -6.69 -9.21 0.33
CA THR A 31 -8.15 -9.13 0.29
C THR A 31 -8.79 -10.49 0.05
N PHE A 32 -8.22 -11.30 -0.84
CA PHE A 32 -8.68 -12.67 -1.05
C PHE A 32 -8.51 -13.53 0.22
N MET A 33 -7.36 -13.44 0.90
CA MET A 33 -7.13 -14.13 2.18
C MET A 33 -8.09 -13.69 3.27
N PHE A 34 -8.34 -12.37 3.38
CA PHE A 34 -9.28 -11.80 4.34
C PHE A 34 -10.72 -12.29 4.09
N CYS A 35 -11.19 -12.24 2.83
CA CYS A 35 -12.51 -12.75 2.46
C CYS A 35 -12.60 -14.27 2.63
N GLY A 36 -11.53 -15.01 2.35
CA GLY A 36 -11.44 -16.44 2.60
C GLY A 36 -11.58 -16.80 4.07
N ALA A 37 -10.97 -16.02 4.97
CA ALA A 37 -11.17 -16.18 6.42
C ALA A 37 -12.61 -15.81 6.85
N LEU A 38 -13.19 -14.75 6.27
CA LEU A 38 -14.57 -14.33 6.53
C LEU A 38 -15.62 -15.36 6.08
N PHE A 39 -15.30 -16.19 5.10
CA PHE A 39 -16.19 -17.25 4.62
C PHE A 39 -16.71 -18.14 5.76
N GLN A 40 -15.90 -18.41 6.79
CA GLN A 40 -16.35 -19.21 7.94
C GLN A 40 -17.53 -18.58 8.70
N PHE A 41 -17.63 -17.25 8.68
CA PHE A 41 -18.65 -16.51 9.44
C PHE A 41 -19.87 -16.14 8.61
N ILE A 42 -19.65 -15.72 7.36
CA ILE A 42 -20.72 -15.18 6.48
C ILE A 42 -20.95 -16.02 5.22
N HIS A 43 -20.21 -17.12 5.07
CA HIS A 43 -20.35 -18.10 3.99
C HIS A 43 -20.26 -17.39 2.63
N LEU A 44 -21.21 -17.63 1.73
CA LEU A 44 -21.20 -17.06 0.37
C LEU A 44 -21.31 -15.53 0.33
N TRP A 45 -21.78 -14.88 1.40
CA TRP A 45 -21.76 -13.41 1.48
C TRP A 45 -20.32 -12.85 1.43
N ALA A 46 -19.31 -13.64 1.78
CA ALA A 46 -17.90 -13.25 1.65
C ALA A 46 -17.50 -12.96 0.19
N ILE A 47 -18.17 -13.59 -0.78
CA ILE A 47 -17.95 -13.30 -2.21
C ILE A 47 -18.42 -11.87 -2.53
N GLY A 48 -19.58 -11.47 -2.01
CA GLY A 48 -20.09 -10.11 -2.17
C GLY A 48 -19.16 -9.07 -1.55
N VAL A 49 -18.62 -9.37 -0.36
CA VAL A 49 -17.59 -8.54 0.30
C VAL A 49 -16.33 -8.45 -0.55
N PHE A 50 -15.87 -9.56 -1.13
CA PHE A 50 -14.69 -9.57 -2.00
C PHE A 50 -14.88 -8.68 -3.23
N VAL A 51 -16.01 -8.80 -3.93
CA VAL A 51 -16.33 -7.95 -5.09
C VAL A 51 -16.38 -6.49 -4.69
N PHE A 52 -17.01 -6.16 -3.56
CA PHE A 52 -17.09 -4.80 -3.05
C PHE A 52 -15.70 -4.20 -2.76
N LEU A 53 -14.86 -4.94 -2.02
CA LEU A 53 -13.49 -4.51 -1.71
C LEU A 53 -12.64 -4.37 -2.97
N PHE A 54 -12.77 -5.30 -3.93
CA PHE A 54 -12.08 -5.22 -5.21
C PHE A 54 -12.43 -3.93 -5.98
N VAL A 55 -13.71 -3.52 -6.00
CA VAL A 55 -14.11 -2.26 -6.66
C VAL A 55 -13.48 -1.05 -5.96
N ILE A 56 -13.44 -1.03 -4.63
CA ILE A 56 -12.77 0.03 -3.87
C ILE A 56 -11.29 0.09 -4.23
N GLU A 57 -10.60 -1.05 -4.23
CA GLU A 57 -9.19 -1.15 -4.59
C GLU A 57 -8.93 -0.65 -6.01
N TRP A 58 -9.79 -1.06 -6.95
CA TRP A 58 -9.72 -0.62 -8.33
C TRP A 58 -9.91 0.90 -8.45
N CYS A 59 -10.86 1.48 -7.73
CA CYS A 59 -11.06 2.93 -7.70
C CYS A 59 -9.83 3.68 -7.17
N ILE A 60 -9.16 3.13 -6.15
CA ILE A 60 -7.93 3.70 -5.58
C ILE A 60 -6.78 3.61 -6.58
N THR A 61 -6.60 2.47 -7.26
CA THR A 61 -5.43 2.21 -8.12
C THR A 61 -5.61 2.64 -9.56
N LYS A 62 -6.82 3.07 -9.96
CA LYS A 62 -7.15 3.53 -11.31
C LYS A 62 -6.19 4.59 -11.84
N HIS A 63 -5.70 5.47 -10.97
CA HIS A 63 -4.81 6.57 -11.33
C HIS A 63 -3.34 6.30 -11.02
N ASP A 64 -3.05 5.53 -9.96
CA ASP A 64 -1.69 5.19 -9.54
C ASP A 64 -1.61 3.77 -8.98
N ASP A 65 -0.85 2.90 -9.64
CA ASP A 65 -0.61 1.52 -9.21
C ASP A 65 0.15 1.45 -7.87
N ARG A 66 0.82 2.53 -7.45
CA ARG A 66 1.56 2.64 -6.19
C ARG A 66 0.76 3.28 -5.07
N ALA A 67 -0.50 3.65 -5.28
CA ALA A 67 -1.33 4.35 -4.30
C ALA A 67 -1.35 3.65 -2.92
N PHE A 68 -1.49 2.32 -2.90
CA PHE A 68 -1.47 1.54 -1.65
C PHE A 68 -0.12 1.60 -0.92
N ARG A 69 1.00 1.68 -1.64
CA ARG A 69 2.33 1.87 -1.02
C ARG A 69 2.43 3.25 -0.36
N ILE A 70 1.89 4.28 -1.00
CA ILE A 70 1.85 5.64 -0.45
C ILE A 70 0.96 5.68 0.79
N LEU A 71 -0.21 5.02 0.74
CA LEU A 71 -1.11 4.90 1.89
C LEU A 71 -0.44 4.19 3.07
N TYR A 72 0.26 3.08 2.80
CA TYR A 72 1.04 2.37 3.81
C TYR A 72 2.15 3.25 4.41
N LEU A 73 2.89 4.00 3.58
CA LEU A 73 3.91 4.94 4.04
C LEU A 73 3.31 6.04 4.92
N ALA A 74 2.16 6.59 4.53
CA ALA A 74 1.46 7.59 5.32
C ALA A 74 1.00 7.02 6.66
N TRP A 75 0.46 5.80 6.69
CA TRP A 75 0.10 5.09 7.91
C TRP A 75 1.32 4.91 8.81
N LYS A 76 2.41 4.34 8.28
CA LYS A 76 3.63 4.08 9.05
C LYS A 76 4.22 5.37 9.62
N THR A 77 4.35 6.41 8.80
CA THR A 77 5.01 7.65 9.22
C THR A 77 4.17 8.51 10.16
N LYS A 78 2.85 8.56 9.99
CA LYS A 78 1.96 9.43 10.78
C LYS A 78 1.39 8.77 12.03
N ILE A 79 1.24 7.45 12.02
CA ILE A 79 0.57 6.71 13.09
C ILE A 79 1.60 5.87 13.84
N VAL A 80 2.20 4.88 13.18
CA VAL A 80 3.11 3.92 13.84
C VAL A 80 4.35 4.62 14.41
N ASN A 81 5.06 5.40 13.60
CA ASN A 81 6.25 6.12 14.04
C ASN A 81 5.92 7.18 15.11
N ARG A 82 4.68 7.71 15.12
CA ARG A 82 4.24 8.66 16.15
C ARG A 82 4.04 7.99 17.51
N SER A 83 3.60 6.74 17.54
CA SER A 83 3.43 5.97 18.78
C SER A 83 4.73 5.34 19.28
N GLU A 84 5.61 4.90 18.38
CA GLU A 84 6.80 4.11 18.76
C GLU A 84 8.03 4.95 19.10
N SER A 85 8.17 6.14 18.51
CA SER A 85 9.35 6.98 18.71
C SER A 85 9.09 8.13 19.69
N SER A 86 9.83 8.13 20.80
CA SER A 86 9.85 9.26 21.74
C SER A 86 10.33 10.55 21.07
N PHE A 87 11.27 10.44 20.13
CA PHE A 87 11.86 11.56 19.39
C PHE A 87 10.91 12.16 18.34
N THR A 88 9.93 11.40 17.85
CA THR A 88 8.98 11.89 16.84
C THR A 88 8.06 12.98 17.39
N ASN A 89 7.67 12.91 18.68
CA ASN A 89 6.94 14.00 19.32
C ASN A 89 7.84 15.21 19.64
N LEU A 90 9.14 14.97 19.84
CA LEU A 90 10.11 16.02 20.17
C LEU A 90 10.47 16.88 18.93
N TRP A 91 10.66 16.24 17.77
CA TRP A 91 11.17 16.91 16.56
C TRP A 91 10.10 17.10 15.48
N GLY A 92 8.88 16.58 15.68
CA GLY A 92 7.78 16.68 14.72
C GLY A 92 8.05 15.99 13.38
N GLY A 93 9.11 15.19 13.30
CA GLY A 93 9.61 14.55 12.09
C GLY A 93 9.54 13.03 12.15
N SER A 94 9.33 12.42 10.98
CA SER A 94 9.28 10.97 10.81
C SER A 94 10.05 10.62 9.53
N SER A 95 11.14 9.86 9.66
CA SER A 95 11.97 9.42 8.55
C SER A 95 11.66 7.97 8.20
N TYR A 96 11.65 7.65 6.91
CA TYR A 96 11.49 6.28 6.42
C TYR A 96 12.63 5.95 5.46
N SER A 97 13.40 4.92 5.80
CA SER A 97 14.36 4.31 4.88
C SER A 97 13.74 3.06 4.23
N PRO A 98 13.91 2.85 2.91
CA PRO A 98 13.48 1.62 2.26
C PRO A 98 14.20 0.37 2.78
N ARG A 99 15.37 0.55 3.39
CA ARG A 99 16.20 -0.49 3.99
C ARG A 99 16.26 -0.25 5.49
N ASP A 100 16.08 -1.32 6.27
CA ASP A 100 16.32 -1.26 7.70
C ASP A 100 17.83 -1.32 7.95
N TYR A 101 18.31 -0.38 8.75
CA TYR A 101 19.72 -0.27 9.15
C TYR A 101 19.88 -0.47 10.66
N GLY A 102 18.82 -0.89 11.37
CA GLY A 102 18.90 -1.28 12.77
C GLY A 102 19.86 -2.45 12.98
N ASP A 103 20.34 -2.58 14.21
CA ASP A 103 21.39 -3.53 14.62
C ASP A 103 21.01 -4.97 14.22
N GLN A 104 21.57 -5.42 13.11
CA GLN A 104 21.65 -6.83 12.74
C GLN A 104 23.02 -7.32 13.18
N ASP A 105 23.11 -7.63 14.48
CA ASP A 105 24.08 -8.54 15.09
C ASP A 105 23.34 -9.80 15.55
#